data_AF-A0A1E3HN78-F1
#
_entry.id   AF-A0A1E3HN78-F1
#
_cell.length_a   1.000
_cell.length_b   1.000
_cell.length_c   1.000
_cell.angle_alpha   90.00
_cell.angle_beta   90.00
_cell.angle_gamma   90.00
#
_symmetry.space_group_name_H-M   'P 1'
#
loop_
_entity.id
_entity.type
_entity.pdbx_description
1 polymer ?
#
loop_
_entity_poly.entity_id
_entity_poly.type
_entity_poly.pdbx_seq_one_letter_code
_entity_poly.pdbx_strand_id
1 'polypeptide(L)'
;MQWQSAHPAQTQHRQPHSTLRPPFPSTQPPILIPLSHFHLIPLTFAPGTSKHQDMSDNEEEATVSFESVDELQQHGINALDIAKLKAAGIVTIVGVAQTPRKNLLKIKGLSEAKVEKLKETCAKMLPPPFLTGTEIADKRQNVVYITTGSKSVDAMLGGGIATQSITEIFGEYRTGKTQLCHTLCVATQLPEDQGGGAGKVAYIDTEGTFRPDRVRAVADRFGVDSGMALDNVLCARAWSSEQQCDLLVDLAIRFVEDRSYKLLIVDSIMNLFRQDYSGRGELSERQQKLNQFLARLQKLSEEFNLAIVLTNQVQADPGVSPEFYTPRFGLTGIGRCNVCRCLDGQAGRWSRSRSCLCYSYRSPKRSRHRAYRQASRFARYARR
;
A
#
# COMPACT_ATOMS: atom_id res chain seq x y z
N MET A 1 43.04 26.98 -43.68
CA MET A 1 44.05 26.25 -44.47
C MET A 1 44.42 25.01 -43.66
N GLN A 2 43.83 23.86 -43.98
CA GLN A 2 44.34 22.83 -44.92
C GLN A 2 45.49 22.01 -44.33
N TRP A 3 45.59 20.68 -44.46
CA TRP A 3 44.72 19.56 -44.89
C TRP A 3 45.64 18.30 -44.80
N GLN A 4 45.08 17.14 -44.40
CA GLN A 4 45.50 15.76 -44.78
C GLN A 4 46.92 15.26 -44.42
N SER A 5 47.29 13.96 -44.32
CA SER A 5 46.79 12.67 -44.85
C SER A 5 47.46 11.53 -44.01
N ALA A 6 46.78 10.47 -43.57
CA ALA A 6 46.53 9.17 -44.24
C ALA A 6 47.66 8.08 -44.16
N HIS A 7 47.41 7.06 -43.33
CA HIS A 7 47.57 5.57 -43.43
C HIS A 7 48.34 4.90 -44.62
N PRO A 8 48.94 3.68 -44.44
CA PRO A 8 48.18 2.43 -44.28
C PRO A 8 48.72 1.35 -43.31
N ALA A 9 47.83 0.38 -43.08
CA ALA A 9 47.90 -0.75 -42.17
C ALA A 9 48.66 -1.97 -42.73
N GLN A 10 49.15 -2.82 -41.83
CA GLN A 10 49.21 -4.26 -42.04
C GLN A 10 48.56 -4.98 -40.84
N THR A 11 47.42 -5.59 -41.10
CA THR A 11 46.72 -6.58 -40.28
C THR A 11 47.25 -7.97 -40.58
N GLN A 12 47.65 -8.76 -39.57
CA GLN A 12 47.37 -10.20 -39.54
C GLN A 12 47.16 -10.71 -38.09
N HIS A 13 46.21 -11.65 -38.00
CA HIS A 13 45.52 -12.22 -36.85
C HIS A 13 46.35 -12.77 -35.68
N ARG A 14 45.83 -12.63 -34.45
CA ARG A 14 46.01 -13.61 -33.37
C ARG A 14 44.66 -13.99 -32.74
N GLN A 15 44.35 -15.27 -32.83
CA GLN A 15 43.35 -16.01 -32.05
C GLN A 15 43.99 -16.57 -30.75
N PRO A 16 43.19 -17.03 -29.78
CA PRO A 16 43.49 -16.89 -28.36
C PRO A 16 44.19 -18.14 -27.77
N HIS A 17 45.16 -17.91 -26.88
CA HIS A 17 45.75 -18.99 -26.09
C HIS A 17 45.13 -19.05 -24.68
N SER A 18 44.66 -20.25 -24.39
CA SER A 18 44.23 -20.82 -23.12
C SER A 18 45.24 -20.64 -22.00
N THR A 19 44.79 -20.18 -20.83
CA THR A 19 45.47 -20.40 -19.55
C THR A 19 44.55 -21.10 -18.57
N LEU A 20 45.08 -22.21 -18.04
CA LEU A 20 44.45 -23.25 -17.27
C LEU A 20 44.08 -22.78 -15.85
N ARG A 21 42.91 -23.21 -15.37
CA ARG A 21 42.47 -23.07 -13.97
C ARG A 21 43.22 -24.05 -13.06
N PRO A 22 43.48 -23.70 -11.78
CA PRO A 22 44.01 -24.65 -10.81
C PRO A 22 42.94 -25.69 -10.39
N PRO A 23 43.35 -26.89 -9.94
CA PRO A 23 42.45 -28.02 -9.71
C PRO A 23 41.66 -27.89 -8.40
N PHE A 24 40.44 -28.42 -8.41
CA PHE A 24 39.58 -28.63 -7.24
C PHE A 24 40.21 -29.66 -6.29
N PRO A 25 40.12 -29.48 -4.96
CA PRO A 25 40.44 -30.54 -4.03
C PRO A 25 39.37 -31.64 -4.07
N SER A 26 39.85 -32.87 -4.00
CA SER A 26 39.10 -34.12 -4.02
C SER A 26 38.08 -34.23 -2.89
N THR A 27 36.89 -34.73 -3.24
CA THR A 27 35.81 -35.11 -2.33
C THR A 27 36.22 -36.30 -1.45
N GLN A 28 36.28 -36.10 -0.14
CA GLN A 28 36.21 -37.18 0.85
C GLN A 28 34.74 -37.47 1.19
N PRO A 29 34.36 -38.73 1.49
CA PRO A 29 32.99 -39.06 1.88
C PRO A 29 32.67 -38.51 3.29
N PRO A 30 31.39 -38.21 3.60
CA PRO A 30 31.02 -37.71 4.91
C PRO A 30 31.21 -38.78 5.98
N ILE A 31 31.88 -38.42 7.06
CA ILE A 31 32.00 -39.22 8.29
C ILE A 31 30.65 -39.15 9.02
N LEU A 32 29.97 -40.29 9.14
CA LEU A 32 28.83 -40.49 10.03
C LEU A 32 29.33 -40.46 11.48
N ILE A 33 28.99 -39.39 12.21
CA ILE A 33 29.21 -39.32 13.66
C ILE A 33 27.92 -39.82 14.35
N PRO A 34 27.97 -40.82 15.24
CA PRO A 34 26.79 -41.33 15.92
C PRO A 34 26.26 -40.31 16.93
N LEU A 35 24.96 -40.04 16.86
CA LEU A 35 24.19 -39.28 17.86
C LEU A 35 24.04 -40.11 19.13
N SER A 36 25.04 -40.08 19.99
CA SER A 36 24.88 -40.50 21.38
C SER A 36 25.87 -39.73 22.25
N HIS A 37 25.35 -39.00 23.24
CA HIS A 37 26.04 -38.14 24.22
C HIS A 37 26.08 -36.64 23.87
N PHE A 38 24.91 -36.00 23.95
CA PHE A 38 24.82 -34.67 24.57
C PHE A 38 23.82 -34.75 25.72
N HIS A 39 24.34 -34.59 26.93
CA HIS A 39 23.55 -34.47 28.15
C HIS A 39 22.69 -33.21 28.10
N LEU A 40 21.42 -33.38 28.44
CA LEU A 40 20.42 -32.34 28.68
C LEU A 40 20.88 -31.40 29.80
N ILE A 41 20.81 -30.09 29.57
CA ILE A 41 20.57 -29.12 30.65
C ILE A 41 19.07 -28.79 30.59
N PRO A 42 18.25 -29.22 31.56
CA PRO A 42 16.84 -28.87 31.59
C PRO A 42 16.70 -27.41 32.05
N LEU A 43 16.28 -26.52 31.15
CA LEU A 43 15.71 -25.23 31.55
C LEU A 43 14.30 -25.50 32.07
N THR A 44 14.19 -25.68 33.38
CA THR A 44 12.93 -25.70 34.12
C THR A 44 12.26 -24.34 34.00
N PHE A 45 11.18 -24.26 33.22
CA PHE A 45 10.23 -23.15 33.27
C PHE A 45 9.45 -23.25 34.59
N ALA A 46 9.59 -22.26 35.46
CA ALA A 46 8.78 -22.14 36.65
C ALA A 46 7.33 -21.75 36.28
N PRO A 47 6.30 -22.37 36.87
CA PRO A 47 4.92 -21.97 36.66
C PRO A 47 4.63 -20.67 37.44
N GLY A 48 4.62 -19.56 36.71
CA GLY A 48 4.13 -18.28 37.23
C GLY A 48 2.60 -18.24 37.15
N THR A 49 1.97 -18.15 38.31
CA THR A 49 0.52 -18.10 38.56
C THR A 49 -0.26 -17.16 37.64
N SER A 50 -1.14 -17.68 36.80
CA SER A 50 -2.26 -16.92 36.23
C SER A 50 -3.45 -16.97 37.18
N LYS A 51 -3.84 -15.82 37.71
CA LYS A 51 -5.13 -15.67 38.37
C LYS A 51 -6.21 -15.80 37.29
N HIS A 52 -7.00 -16.87 37.38
CA HIS A 52 -8.34 -16.89 36.79
C HIS A 52 -9.15 -15.79 37.48
N GLN A 53 -9.55 -14.78 36.71
CA GLN A 53 -10.68 -13.92 37.02
C GLN A 53 -11.64 -14.02 35.84
N ASP A 54 -12.91 -14.14 36.18
CA ASP A 54 -14.01 -14.60 35.35
C ASP A 54 -14.20 -13.79 34.06
N MET A 55 -14.42 -14.50 32.95
CA MET A 55 -14.96 -13.93 31.72
C MET A 55 -16.41 -13.52 31.99
N SER A 56 -16.64 -12.22 32.08
CA SER A 56 -17.93 -11.64 31.77
C SER A 56 -17.92 -11.30 30.29
N ASP A 57 -18.93 -11.79 29.58
CA ASP A 57 -19.19 -11.47 28.18
C ASP A 57 -19.31 -9.95 28.03
N ASN A 58 -18.32 -9.35 27.38
CA ASN A 58 -18.44 -8.01 26.82
C ASN A 58 -17.90 -8.12 25.40
N GLU A 59 -18.81 -8.14 24.43
CA GLU A 59 -18.51 -7.91 23.02
C GLU A 59 -18.00 -6.47 22.88
N GLU A 60 -16.74 -6.24 23.26
CA GLU A 60 -16.06 -5.00 22.89
C GLU A 60 -15.77 -5.09 21.39
N GLU A 61 -16.63 -4.43 20.60
CA GLU A 61 -16.29 -4.04 19.24
C GLU A 61 -14.83 -3.58 19.23
N ALA A 62 -13.99 -4.23 18.43
CA ALA A 62 -12.58 -3.89 18.27
C ALA A 62 -12.47 -2.52 17.58
N THR A 63 -12.75 -1.47 18.35
CA THR A 63 -12.60 -0.08 17.93
C THR A 63 -11.12 0.15 17.68
N VAL A 64 -10.79 0.57 16.47
CA VAL A 64 -9.42 0.96 16.12
C VAL A 64 -9.09 2.19 16.97
N SER A 65 -8.40 1.97 18.08
CA SER A 65 -8.06 3.04 19.02
C SER A 65 -6.75 3.69 18.60
N PHE A 66 -6.84 4.74 17.79
CA PHE A 66 -5.76 5.71 17.67
C PHE A 66 -5.99 6.87 18.66
N GLU A 67 -4.89 7.39 19.19
CA GLU A 67 -4.90 8.52 20.13
C GLU A 67 -4.77 9.85 19.37
N SER A 68 -5.65 10.79 19.68
CA SER A 68 -5.66 12.13 19.06
C SER A 68 -4.54 12.98 19.66
N VAL A 69 -4.01 13.93 18.88
CA VAL A 69 -3.07 14.95 19.40
C VAL A 69 -3.67 15.82 20.52
N ASP A 70 -5.00 15.82 20.70
CA ASP A 70 -5.66 16.54 21.80
C ASP A 70 -5.26 15.99 23.18
N GLU A 71 -4.93 14.70 23.27
CA GLU A 71 -4.50 14.06 24.53
C GLU A 71 -3.13 14.57 25.01
N LEU A 72 -2.33 15.18 24.10
CA LEU A 72 -1.08 15.84 24.46
C LEU A 72 -1.30 17.05 25.38
N GLN A 73 -2.50 17.63 25.39
CA GLN A 73 -2.81 18.76 26.27
C GLN A 73 -2.72 18.36 27.75
N GLN A 74 -3.14 17.14 28.09
CA GLN A 74 -3.05 16.59 29.45
C GLN A 74 -1.60 16.41 29.90
N HIS A 75 -0.68 16.32 28.95
CA HIS A 75 0.75 16.14 29.16
C HIS A 75 1.55 17.47 29.07
N GLY A 76 0.86 18.60 29.17
CA GLY A 76 1.48 19.92 29.27
C GLY A 76 1.95 20.52 27.95
N ILE A 77 1.36 20.11 26.82
CA ILE A 77 1.50 20.77 25.52
C ILE A 77 0.43 21.85 25.37
N ASN A 78 0.82 23.02 24.86
CA ASN A 78 -0.08 24.15 24.69
C ASN A 78 -1.09 23.90 23.54
N ALA A 79 -2.38 24.17 23.78
CA ALA A 79 -3.45 24.05 22.80
C ALA A 79 -3.18 24.79 21.47
N LEU A 80 -2.49 25.94 21.51
CA LEU A 80 -2.11 26.69 20.30
C LEU A 80 -1.10 25.92 19.44
N ASP A 81 -0.21 25.15 20.06
CA ASP A 81 0.75 24.33 19.32
C ASP A 81 0.07 23.07 18.76
N ILE A 82 -0.93 22.52 19.47
CA ILE A 82 -1.78 21.42 18.97
C ILE A 82 -2.59 21.87 17.74
N ALA A 83 -3.18 23.08 17.77
CA ALA A 83 -3.92 23.63 16.63
C ALA A 83 -3.03 23.77 15.38
N LYS A 84 -1.75 24.15 15.54
CA LYS A 84 -0.78 24.20 14.43
C LYS A 84 -0.45 22.82 13.87
N LEU A 85 -0.36 21.79 14.72
CA LEU A 85 -0.16 20.41 14.26
C LEU A 85 -1.36 19.93 13.44
N LYS A 86 -2.59 20.19 13.93
CA LYS A 86 -3.82 19.88 13.20
C LYS A 86 -3.91 20.60 11.86
N ALA A 87 -3.53 21.88 11.79
CA ALA A 87 -3.48 22.65 10.55
C ALA A 87 -2.46 22.10 9.53
N ALA A 88 -1.39 21.43 10.00
CA ALA A 88 -0.45 20.71 9.14
C ALA A 88 -0.95 19.29 8.75
N GLY A 89 -2.10 18.87 9.28
CA GLY A 89 -2.69 17.54 9.14
C GLY A 89 -1.94 16.45 9.89
N ILE A 90 -1.30 16.81 11.01
CA ILE A 90 -0.74 15.89 11.99
C ILE A 90 -1.72 15.85 13.15
N VAL A 91 -2.54 14.80 13.18
CA VAL A 91 -3.73 14.73 14.04
C VAL A 91 -3.71 13.57 15.04
N THR A 92 -2.77 12.63 14.90
CA THR A 92 -2.57 11.51 15.83
C THR A 92 -1.21 11.59 16.52
N ILE A 93 -1.09 10.97 17.70
CA ILE A 93 0.19 10.89 18.44
C ILE A 93 1.24 10.11 17.64
N VAL A 94 0.82 9.02 16.99
CA VAL A 94 1.66 8.25 16.07
C VAL A 94 2.15 9.12 14.91
N GLY A 95 1.29 9.95 14.33
CA GLY A 95 1.65 10.88 13.25
C GLY A 95 2.71 11.91 13.66
N VAL A 96 2.65 12.41 14.89
CA VAL A 96 3.72 13.25 15.45
C VAL A 96 5.02 12.46 15.56
N ALA A 97 4.98 11.24 16.10
CA ALA A 97 6.16 10.39 16.27
C ALA A 97 6.81 9.98 14.93
N GLN A 98 6.01 9.68 13.90
CA GLN A 98 6.48 9.32 12.55
C GLN A 98 6.99 10.51 11.72
N THR A 99 6.74 11.75 12.15
CA THR A 99 7.17 12.95 11.41
C THR A 99 8.57 13.39 11.85
N PRO A 100 9.55 13.52 10.95
CA PRO A 100 10.91 13.87 11.35
C PRO A 100 10.97 15.31 11.90
N ARG A 101 11.90 15.55 12.85
CA ARG A 101 12.08 16.86 13.50
C ARG A 101 12.18 18.01 12.48
N LYS A 102 12.93 17.80 11.39
CA LYS A 102 13.08 18.77 10.28
C LYS A 102 11.77 19.21 9.63
N ASN A 103 10.74 18.35 9.60
CA ASN A 103 9.45 18.68 9.03
C ASN A 103 8.57 19.42 10.05
N LEU A 104 8.66 19.06 11.33
CA LEU A 104 7.94 19.76 12.41
C LEU A 104 8.44 21.21 12.55
N LEU A 105 9.75 21.44 12.38
CA LEU A 105 10.35 22.78 12.41
C LEU A 105 9.92 23.69 11.24
N LYS A 106 9.39 23.12 10.15
CA LYS A 106 8.83 23.92 9.04
C LYS A 106 7.49 24.55 9.39
N ILE A 107 6.81 24.04 10.44
CA ILE A 107 5.53 24.59 10.90
C ILE A 107 5.81 25.90 11.62
N LYS A 108 5.27 27.00 11.09
CA LYS A 108 5.48 28.34 11.63
C LYS A 108 5.05 28.39 13.11
N GLY A 109 5.95 28.86 13.97
CA GLY A 109 5.69 29.04 15.40
C GLY A 109 5.93 27.81 16.29
N LEU A 110 6.54 26.74 15.76
CA LEU A 110 7.14 25.67 16.56
C LEU A 110 8.66 25.88 16.66
N SER A 111 9.17 26.10 17.88
CA SER A 111 10.61 26.19 18.14
C SER A 111 11.22 24.81 18.40
N GLU A 112 12.54 24.71 18.35
CA GLU A 112 13.26 23.45 18.58
C GLU A 112 12.96 22.83 19.95
N ALA A 113 13.00 23.63 21.03
CA ALA A 113 12.63 23.18 22.37
C ALA A 113 11.19 22.65 22.46
N LYS A 114 10.25 23.24 21.72
CA LYS A 114 8.86 22.75 21.67
C LYS A 114 8.76 21.42 20.93
N VAL A 115 9.47 21.27 19.81
CA VAL A 115 9.50 20.03 19.03
C VAL A 115 10.13 18.89 19.83
N GLU A 116 11.17 19.18 20.62
CA GLU A 116 11.78 18.20 21.53
C GLU A 116 10.80 17.74 22.61
N LYS A 117 10.18 18.68 23.33
CA LYS A 117 9.15 18.36 24.33
C LYS A 117 8.00 17.53 23.74
N LEU A 118 7.54 17.88 22.53
CA LEU A 118 6.51 17.12 21.81
C LEU A 118 6.94 15.68 21.55
N LYS A 119 8.16 15.48 21.02
CA LYS A 119 8.70 14.15 20.72
C LYS A 119 8.89 13.30 21.96
N GLU A 120 9.41 13.87 23.03
CA GLU A 120 9.58 13.17 24.31
C GLU A 120 8.24 12.76 24.92
N THR A 121 7.23 13.63 24.85
CA THR A 121 5.88 13.33 25.34
C THR A 121 5.26 12.19 24.55
N CYS A 122 5.32 12.23 23.21
CA CYS A 122 4.81 11.15 22.36
C CYS A 122 5.55 9.82 22.61
N ALA A 123 6.86 9.86 22.83
CA ALA A 123 7.66 8.65 23.09
C ALA A 123 7.28 7.96 24.41
N LYS A 124 6.74 8.70 25.39
CA LYS A 124 6.24 8.13 26.66
C LYS A 124 4.86 7.47 26.51
N MET A 125 4.03 7.97 25.59
CA MET A 125 2.68 7.45 25.35
C MET A 125 2.69 6.24 24.41
N LEU A 126 3.66 6.18 23.50
CA LEU A 126 3.76 5.09 22.53
C LEU A 126 4.41 3.83 23.10
N PRO A 127 4.06 2.65 22.57
CA PRO A 127 4.69 1.39 22.97
C PRO A 127 6.19 1.39 22.65
N PRO A 128 6.98 0.53 23.33
CA PRO A 128 8.42 0.45 23.12
C PRO A 128 8.76 0.12 21.66
N PRO A 129 9.90 0.62 21.15
CA PRO A 129 10.27 0.50 19.73
C PRO A 129 10.62 -0.93 19.31
N PHE A 130 11.04 -1.78 20.26
CA PHE A 130 11.37 -3.18 20.01
C PHE A 130 10.27 -4.07 20.58
N LEU A 131 9.73 -4.91 19.70
CA LEU A 131 8.69 -5.88 20.02
C LEU A 131 9.16 -7.26 19.55
N THR A 132 8.75 -8.29 20.27
CA THR A 132 8.95 -9.69 19.92
C THR A 132 8.13 -10.06 18.67
N GLY A 133 8.53 -11.14 18.00
CA GLY A 133 7.80 -11.64 16.82
C GLY A 133 6.34 -12.01 17.12
N THR A 134 6.06 -12.48 18.35
CA THR A 134 4.71 -12.83 18.81
C THR A 134 3.83 -11.60 18.94
N GLU A 135 4.32 -10.54 19.60
CA GLU A 135 3.57 -9.28 19.74
C GLU A 135 3.28 -8.64 18.37
N ILE A 136 4.21 -8.75 17.42
CA ILE A 136 3.97 -8.30 16.04
C ILE A 136 2.89 -9.15 15.37
N ALA A 137 2.90 -10.48 15.58
CA ALA A 137 1.87 -11.36 15.03
C ALA A 137 0.48 -11.02 15.59
N ASP A 138 0.38 -10.76 16.89
CA ASP A 138 -0.87 -10.35 17.54
C ASP A 138 -1.37 -9.01 17.02
N LYS A 139 -0.48 -8.00 16.90
CA LYS A 139 -0.84 -6.71 16.28
C LYS A 139 -1.35 -6.85 14.85
N ARG A 140 -0.87 -7.84 14.10
CA ARG A 140 -1.30 -8.09 12.71
C ARG A 140 -2.66 -8.77 12.63
N GLN A 141 -3.22 -9.28 13.73
CA GLN A 141 -4.60 -9.78 13.76
C GLN A 141 -5.61 -8.64 13.53
N ASN A 142 -5.25 -7.40 13.89
CA ASN A 142 -6.07 -6.21 13.64
C ASN A 142 -6.14 -5.78 12.16
N VAL A 143 -5.43 -6.47 11.26
CA VAL A 143 -5.48 -6.18 9.82
C VAL A 143 -6.73 -6.80 9.23
N VAL A 144 -7.65 -5.96 8.75
CA VAL A 144 -8.89 -6.37 8.10
C VAL A 144 -8.64 -6.55 6.59
N TYR A 145 -9.37 -7.49 5.98
CA TYR A 145 -9.31 -7.74 4.54
C TYR A 145 -10.66 -7.49 3.91
N ILE A 146 -10.73 -6.49 3.03
CA ILE A 146 -11.94 -6.10 2.32
C ILE A 146 -12.05 -6.93 1.04
N THR A 147 -13.17 -7.63 0.86
CA THR A 147 -13.47 -8.42 -0.34
C THR A 147 -13.58 -7.52 -1.57
N THR A 148 -13.11 -8.03 -2.70
CA THR A 148 -13.32 -7.41 -4.02
C THR A 148 -14.67 -7.79 -4.65
N GLY A 149 -15.48 -8.60 -3.96
CA GLY A 149 -16.72 -9.18 -4.50
C GLY A 149 -16.48 -10.33 -5.48
N SER A 150 -15.23 -10.78 -5.63
CA SER A 150 -14.82 -11.89 -6.48
C SER A 150 -13.87 -12.83 -5.74
N LYS A 151 -14.33 -14.06 -5.47
CA LYS A 151 -13.56 -15.09 -4.77
C LYS A 151 -12.20 -15.38 -5.43
N SER A 152 -12.13 -15.30 -6.77
CA SER A 152 -10.88 -15.56 -7.49
C SER A 152 -9.85 -14.46 -7.30
N VAL A 153 -10.29 -13.19 -7.27
CA VAL A 153 -9.42 -12.03 -7.03
C VAL A 153 -8.99 -12.00 -5.56
N ASP A 154 -9.91 -12.24 -4.62
CA ASP A 154 -9.56 -12.31 -3.20
C ASP A 154 -8.56 -13.42 -2.89
N ALA A 155 -8.76 -14.61 -3.50
CA ALA A 155 -7.81 -15.70 -3.40
C ALA A 155 -6.46 -15.34 -4.03
N MET A 156 -6.42 -14.53 -5.09
CA MET A 156 -5.16 -14.05 -5.67
C MET A 156 -4.42 -13.09 -4.72
N LEU A 157 -5.15 -12.18 -4.09
CA LEU A 157 -4.64 -11.17 -3.16
C LEU A 157 -4.31 -11.73 -1.77
N GLY A 158 -4.79 -12.94 -1.46
CA GLY A 158 -4.57 -13.59 -0.18
C GLY A 158 -5.50 -13.06 0.92
N GLY A 159 -6.77 -12.86 0.55
CA GLY A 159 -7.86 -12.47 1.45
C GLY A 159 -8.70 -11.29 0.95
N GLY A 160 -8.20 -10.53 -0.04
CA GLY A 160 -8.81 -9.27 -0.49
C GLY A 160 -7.84 -8.10 -0.35
N ILE A 161 -8.36 -6.88 -0.25
CA ILE A 161 -7.59 -5.65 -0.03
C ILE A 161 -7.33 -5.50 1.47
N ALA A 162 -6.06 -5.52 1.87
CA ALA A 162 -5.65 -5.43 3.27
C ALA A 162 -5.62 -3.98 3.78
N THR A 163 -6.06 -3.75 5.02
CA THR A 163 -5.78 -2.51 5.75
C THR A 163 -4.29 -2.40 6.12
N GLN A 164 -3.83 -1.21 6.52
CA GLN A 164 -2.41 -0.88 6.79
C GLN A 164 -1.50 -1.11 5.57
N SER A 165 -2.07 -1.05 4.37
CA SER A 165 -1.36 -1.29 3.13
C SER A 165 -1.96 -0.44 2.01
N ILE A 166 -1.09 -0.06 1.07
CA ILE A 166 -1.46 0.57 -0.18
C ILE A 166 -1.58 -0.52 -1.24
N THR A 167 -2.69 -0.53 -1.98
CA THR A 167 -2.91 -1.40 -3.13
C THR A 167 -3.02 -0.55 -4.40
N GLU A 168 -2.10 -0.73 -5.34
CA GLU A 168 -2.18 -0.11 -6.66
C GLU A 168 -2.91 -1.03 -7.64
N ILE A 169 -3.92 -0.49 -8.32
CA ILE A 169 -4.64 -1.13 -9.41
C ILE A 169 -4.31 -0.38 -10.71
N PHE A 170 -3.55 -1.02 -11.60
CA PHE A 170 -3.13 -0.40 -12.85
C PHE A 170 -3.52 -1.23 -14.08
N GLY A 171 -3.75 -0.57 -15.21
CA GLY A 171 -4.18 -1.25 -16.43
C GLY A 171 -4.55 -0.27 -17.53
N GLU A 172 -4.79 -0.79 -18.73
CA GLU A 172 -5.22 0.00 -19.89
C GLU A 172 -6.55 0.70 -19.63
N TYR A 173 -6.85 1.71 -20.44
CA TYR A 173 -8.15 2.35 -20.42
C TYR A 173 -9.27 1.30 -20.64
N ARG A 174 -10.44 1.48 -20.01
CA ARG A 174 -11.60 0.55 -20.06
C ARG A 174 -11.43 -0.85 -19.42
N THR A 175 -10.35 -1.12 -18.71
CA THR A 175 -10.14 -2.39 -17.97
C THR A 175 -10.93 -2.52 -16.64
N GLY A 176 -11.91 -1.65 -16.37
CA GLY A 176 -12.78 -1.77 -15.20
C GLY A 176 -12.21 -1.30 -13.86
N LYS A 177 -11.08 -0.57 -13.83
CA LYS A 177 -10.45 -0.07 -12.58
C LYS A 177 -11.43 0.72 -11.68
N THR A 178 -12.07 1.76 -12.21
CA THR A 178 -13.07 2.56 -11.48
C THR A 178 -14.30 1.73 -11.09
N GLN A 179 -14.66 0.69 -11.86
CA GLN A 179 -15.77 -0.21 -11.49
C GLN A 179 -15.42 -1.04 -10.25
N LEU A 180 -14.17 -1.50 -10.15
CA LEU A 180 -13.68 -2.16 -8.95
C LEU A 180 -13.66 -1.18 -7.76
N CYS A 181 -13.26 0.08 -7.96
CA CYS A 181 -13.35 1.10 -6.91
C CYS A 181 -14.78 1.31 -6.40
N HIS A 182 -15.77 1.46 -7.29
CA HIS A 182 -17.19 1.53 -6.87
C HIS A 182 -17.66 0.28 -6.13
N THR A 183 -17.14 -0.90 -6.51
CA THR A 183 -17.45 -2.16 -5.82
C THR A 183 -16.93 -2.14 -4.39
N LEU A 184 -15.68 -1.67 -4.21
CA LEU A 184 -15.04 -1.56 -2.90
C LEU A 184 -15.73 -0.53 -2.01
N CYS A 185 -16.31 0.54 -2.56
CA CYS A 185 -17.09 1.52 -1.79
C CYS A 185 -18.24 0.87 -1.01
N VAL A 186 -18.89 -0.13 -1.59
CA VAL A 186 -19.99 -0.87 -0.95
C VAL A 186 -19.45 -2.02 -0.11
N ALA A 187 -18.50 -2.81 -0.65
CA ALA A 187 -17.97 -3.99 0.04
C ALA A 187 -17.33 -3.65 1.40
N THR A 188 -16.72 -2.47 1.54
CA THR A 188 -16.14 -2.01 2.81
C THR A 188 -17.18 -1.83 3.92
N GLN A 189 -18.43 -1.53 3.55
CA GLN A 189 -19.51 -1.27 4.50
C GLN A 189 -20.15 -2.56 5.02
N LEU A 190 -19.86 -3.70 4.38
CA LEU A 190 -20.33 -4.99 4.86
C LEU A 190 -19.69 -5.32 6.22
N PRO A 191 -20.33 -6.17 7.05
CA PRO A 191 -19.71 -6.62 8.28
C PRO A 191 -18.51 -7.54 7.99
N GLU A 192 -17.62 -7.68 8.97
CA GLU A 192 -16.34 -8.38 8.81
C GLU A 192 -16.50 -9.88 8.49
N ASP A 193 -17.58 -10.50 8.98
CA ASP A 193 -17.95 -11.89 8.70
C ASP A 193 -18.26 -12.15 7.21
N GLN A 194 -18.74 -11.13 6.50
CA GLN A 194 -18.98 -11.14 5.06
C GLN A 194 -17.79 -10.63 4.24
N GLY A 195 -16.64 -10.40 4.90
CA GLY A 195 -15.43 -9.88 4.27
C GLY A 195 -15.47 -8.39 4.01
N GLY A 196 -16.31 -7.63 4.71
CA GLY A 196 -16.24 -6.18 4.73
C GLY A 196 -15.33 -5.63 5.82
N GLY A 197 -15.37 -4.31 6.02
CA GLY A 197 -14.64 -3.61 7.06
C GLY A 197 -15.51 -2.94 8.11
N ALA A 198 -16.84 -3.09 8.02
CA ALA A 198 -17.82 -2.39 8.86
C ALA A 198 -17.55 -0.88 8.95
N GLY A 199 -17.24 -0.24 7.81
CA GLY A 199 -16.79 1.15 7.83
C GLY A 199 -17.07 1.98 6.59
N LYS A 200 -16.94 3.29 6.76
CA LYS A 200 -17.11 4.32 5.73
C LYS A 200 -15.94 4.38 4.77
N VAL A 201 -16.17 5.03 3.63
CA VAL A 201 -15.20 5.13 2.54
C VAL A 201 -14.96 6.59 2.18
N ALA A 202 -13.69 6.97 2.03
CA ALA A 202 -13.29 8.23 1.43
C ALA A 202 -12.86 8.01 -0.03
N TYR A 203 -13.28 8.89 -0.94
CA TYR A 203 -13.01 8.81 -2.37
C TYR A 203 -12.46 10.14 -2.88
N ILE A 204 -11.22 10.15 -3.35
CA ILE A 204 -10.61 11.27 -4.07
C ILE A 204 -10.67 10.97 -5.56
N ASP A 205 -11.50 11.72 -6.27
CA ASP A 205 -11.67 11.63 -7.72
C ASP A 205 -10.86 12.74 -8.42
N THR A 206 -10.03 12.37 -9.39
CA THR A 206 -9.24 13.31 -10.20
C THR A 206 -9.72 13.38 -11.65
N GLU A 207 -10.55 12.44 -12.10
CA GLU A 207 -11.01 12.34 -13.49
C GLU A 207 -12.50 12.70 -13.63
N GLY A 208 -13.25 12.77 -12.53
CA GLY A 208 -14.69 12.98 -12.54
C GLY A 208 -15.44 11.72 -12.97
N THR A 209 -14.96 10.54 -12.57
CA THR A 209 -15.49 9.21 -12.94
C THR A 209 -16.41 8.61 -11.89
N PHE A 210 -16.52 9.20 -10.70
CA PHE A 210 -17.44 8.76 -9.67
C PHE A 210 -18.90 8.89 -10.15
N ARG A 211 -19.66 7.79 -10.11
CA ARG A 211 -21.07 7.76 -10.56
C ARG A 211 -21.92 7.11 -9.46
N PRO A 212 -22.76 7.89 -8.75
CA PRO A 212 -23.60 7.35 -7.67
C PRO A 212 -24.49 6.18 -8.10
N ASP A 213 -25.04 6.22 -9.31
CA ASP A 213 -25.90 5.14 -9.83
C ASP A 213 -25.16 3.80 -9.95
N ARG A 214 -23.84 3.82 -10.15
CA ARG A 214 -23.03 2.60 -10.14
C ARG A 214 -22.88 2.05 -8.74
N VAL A 215 -22.75 2.90 -7.73
CA VAL A 215 -22.69 2.48 -6.32
C VAL A 215 -24.03 1.89 -5.89
N ARG A 216 -25.17 2.49 -6.27
CA ARG A 216 -26.51 1.95 -6.00
C ARG A 216 -26.68 0.54 -6.56
N ALA A 217 -26.35 0.34 -7.83
CA ALA A 217 -26.45 -0.98 -8.47
C ALA A 217 -25.55 -2.04 -7.81
N VAL A 218 -24.41 -1.63 -7.23
CA VAL A 218 -23.55 -2.52 -6.45
C VAL A 218 -24.18 -2.80 -5.08
N ALA A 219 -24.75 -1.79 -4.42
CA ALA A 219 -25.43 -1.94 -3.13
C ALA A 219 -26.57 -2.97 -3.22
N ASP A 220 -27.40 -2.89 -4.28
CA ASP A 220 -28.46 -3.85 -4.55
C ASP A 220 -27.93 -5.30 -4.65
N ARG A 221 -26.77 -5.48 -5.30
CA ARG A 221 -26.13 -6.80 -5.44
C ARG A 221 -25.67 -7.38 -4.09
N PHE A 222 -25.25 -6.53 -3.17
CA PHE A 222 -24.80 -6.94 -1.84
C PHE A 222 -25.92 -6.92 -0.79
N GLY A 223 -27.15 -6.51 -1.15
CA GLY A 223 -28.27 -6.41 -0.22
C GLY A 223 -28.14 -5.25 0.79
N VAL A 224 -27.38 -4.21 0.44
CA VAL A 224 -27.21 -3.00 1.27
C VAL A 224 -28.17 -1.92 0.78
N ASP A 225 -28.78 -1.17 1.70
CA ASP A 225 -29.61 -0.02 1.32
C ASP A 225 -28.79 1.01 0.52
N SER A 226 -29.29 1.36 -0.67
CA SER A 226 -28.56 2.20 -1.61
C SER A 226 -28.38 3.64 -1.14
N GLY A 227 -29.29 4.16 -0.30
CA GLY A 227 -29.19 5.49 0.30
C GLY A 227 -28.11 5.52 1.36
N MET A 228 -28.18 4.60 2.31
CA MET A 228 -27.15 4.42 3.35
C MET A 228 -25.78 4.16 2.75
N ALA A 229 -25.71 3.34 1.69
CA ALA A 229 -24.46 3.04 0.99
C ALA A 229 -23.80 4.30 0.42
N LEU A 230 -24.57 5.27 -0.05
CA LEU A 230 -24.05 6.53 -0.59
C LEU A 230 -23.68 7.52 0.52
N ASP A 231 -24.48 7.61 1.58
CA ASP A 231 -24.21 8.52 2.71
C ASP A 231 -22.90 8.16 3.44
N ASN A 232 -22.52 6.88 3.40
CA ASN A 232 -21.26 6.37 3.94
C ASN A 232 -20.04 6.55 3.02
N VAL A 233 -20.19 7.19 1.85
CA VAL A 233 -19.11 7.46 0.90
C VAL A 233 -18.84 8.97 0.81
N LEU A 234 -17.76 9.41 1.45
CA LEU A 234 -17.27 10.79 1.36
C LEU A 234 -16.47 10.98 0.06
N CYS A 235 -17.02 11.69 -0.90
CA CYS A 235 -16.36 11.95 -2.19
C CYS A 235 -15.87 13.40 -2.31
N ALA A 236 -14.62 13.59 -2.75
CA ALA A 236 -14.06 14.89 -3.08
C ALA A 236 -13.40 14.85 -4.47
N ARG A 237 -13.59 15.91 -5.26
CA ARG A 237 -12.92 16.04 -6.57
C ARG A 237 -11.72 16.98 -6.47
N ALA A 238 -10.55 16.50 -6.89
CA ALA A 238 -9.34 17.31 -6.99
C ALA A 238 -9.17 17.84 -8.42
N TRP A 239 -8.75 19.10 -8.53
CA TRP A 239 -8.53 19.79 -9.81
C TRP A 239 -7.06 20.08 -10.10
N SER A 240 -6.20 20.06 -9.06
CA SER A 240 -4.74 20.19 -9.18
C SER A 240 -4.03 19.19 -8.27
N SER A 241 -2.76 18.90 -8.58
CA SER A 241 -1.91 18.02 -7.77
C SER A 241 -1.66 18.58 -6.36
N GLU A 242 -1.68 19.91 -6.20
CA GLU A 242 -1.61 20.58 -4.89
C GLU A 242 -2.88 20.36 -4.09
N GLN A 243 -4.05 20.60 -4.69
CA GLN A 243 -5.33 20.35 -4.04
C GLN A 243 -5.50 18.87 -3.66
N GLN A 244 -5.00 17.95 -4.50
CA GLN A 244 -4.98 16.52 -4.18
C GLN A 244 -4.20 16.24 -2.88
N CYS A 245 -3.09 16.95 -2.64
CA CYS A 245 -2.32 16.82 -1.40
C CYS A 245 -3.02 17.45 -0.19
N ASP A 246 -3.68 18.59 -0.39
CA ASP A 246 -4.43 19.29 0.66
C ASP A 246 -5.65 18.48 1.12
N LEU A 247 -6.33 17.80 0.20
CA LEU A 247 -7.42 16.89 0.55
C LEU A 247 -6.99 15.77 1.51
N LEU A 248 -5.72 15.34 1.50
CA LEU A 248 -5.22 14.39 2.50
C LEU A 248 -5.05 15.01 3.89
N VAL A 249 -4.80 16.32 3.98
CA VAL A 249 -4.79 17.07 5.24
C VAL A 249 -6.20 17.04 5.81
N ASP A 250 -7.18 17.44 5.00
CA ASP A 250 -8.58 17.55 5.41
C ASP A 250 -9.15 16.18 5.80
N LEU A 251 -8.85 15.13 5.02
CA LEU A 251 -9.27 13.77 5.34
C LEU A 251 -8.67 13.26 6.65
N ALA A 252 -7.42 13.58 6.97
CA ALA A 252 -6.83 13.20 8.25
C ALA A 252 -7.64 13.76 9.42
N ILE A 253 -8.08 15.03 9.33
CA ILE A 253 -8.94 15.66 10.34
C ILE A 253 -10.28 14.93 10.44
N ARG A 254 -10.93 14.65 9.30
CA ARG A 254 -12.20 13.91 9.24
C ARG A 254 -12.10 12.51 9.82
N PHE A 255 -10.99 11.81 9.62
CA PHE A 255 -10.77 10.46 10.17
C PHE A 255 -10.65 10.47 11.70
N VAL A 256 -10.19 11.56 12.30
CA VAL A 256 -10.18 11.70 13.77
C VAL A 256 -11.58 12.02 14.30
N GLU A 257 -12.33 12.88 13.61
CA GLU A 257 -13.72 13.24 13.98
C GLU A 257 -14.66 12.03 13.89
N ASP A 258 -14.50 11.22 12.84
CA ASP A 258 -15.30 10.03 12.59
C ASP A 258 -14.37 8.83 12.38
N ARG A 259 -14.34 7.94 13.39
CA ARG A 259 -13.44 6.78 13.44
C ARG A 259 -13.92 5.59 12.61
N SER A 260 -15.01 5.74 11.86
CA SER A 260 -15.63 4.65 11.11
C SER A 260 -15.00 4.41 9.73
N TYR A 261 -14.07 5.24 9.26
CA TYR A 261 -13.45 5.04 7.95
C TYR A 261 -12.53 3.81 7.92
N LYS A 262 -12.63 3.03 6.83
CA LYS A 262 -11.81 1.82 6.62
C LYS A 262 -11.14 1.74 5.25
N LEU A 263 -11.60 2.55 4.29
CA LEU A 263 -11.05 2.59 2.94
C LEU A 263 -10.89 4.02 2.45
N LEU A 264 -9.72 4.30 1.86
CA LEU A 264 -9.46 5.50 1.06
C LEU A 264 -9.13 5.10 -0.37
N ILE A 265 -9.88 5.64 -1.33
CA ILE A 265 -9.64 5.46 -2.77
C ILE A 265 -9.10 6.76 -3.37
N VAL A 266 -8.07 6.65 -4.20
CA VAL A 266 -7.58 7.76 -5.04
C VAL A 266 -7.64 7.31 -6.51
N ASP A 267 -8.65 7.80 -7.24
CA ASP A 267 -8.89 7.48 -8.65
C ASP A 267 -8.74 8.74 -9.52
N SER A 268 -7.67 8.92 -10.29
CA SER A 268 -6.41 8.18 -10.31
C SER A 268 -5.26 9.01 -9.75
N ILE A 269 -4.23 8.35 -9.19
CA ILE A 269 -3.12 9.03 -8.53
C ILE A 269 -2.29 9.89 -9.50
N MET A 270 -2.14 9.46 -10.74
CA MET A 270 -1.22 10.10 -11.70
C MET A 270 -1.88 11.15 -12.60
N ASN A 271 -3.20 11.27 -12.64
CA ASN A 271 -3.87 12.14 -13.62
C ASN A 271 -3.41 13.60 -13.50
N LEU A 272 -3.54 14.19 -12.31
CA LEU A 272 -3.20 15.60 -12.07
C LEU A 272 -1.68 15.84 -12.11
N PHE A 273 -0.88 14.92 -11.56
CA PHE A 273 0.59 15.01 -11.63
C PHE A 273 1.16 14.94 -13.05
N ARG A 274 0.43 14.35 -14.01
CA ARG A 274 0.84 14.35 -15.42
C ARG A 274 0.42 15.63 -16.15
N GLN A 275 -0.65 16.27 -15.70
CA GLN A 275 -1.15 17.52 -16.29
C GLN A 275 -0.33 18.72 -15.80
N ASP A 276 -0.09 18.80 -14.49
CA ASP A 276 0.58 19.94 -13.86
C ASP A 276 2.09 19.98 -14.14
N TYR A 277 2.73 18.82 -14.33
CA TYR A 277 4.18 18.72 -14.55
C TYR A 277 4.48 18.15 -15.93
N SER A 278 4.94 19.02 -16.83
CA SER A 278 5.10 18.75 -18.25
C SER A 278 6.56 18.70 -18.68
N GLY A 279 6.88 17.76 -19.57
CA GLY A 279 8.23 17.61 -20.11
C GLY A 279 9.25 16.95 -19.17
N ARG A 280 10.51 16.91 -19.61
CA ARG A 280 11.60 16.22 -18.89
C ARG A 280 12.21 17.06 -17.75
N GLY A 281 12.13 18.38 -17.84
CA GLY A 281 12.72 19.31 -16.86
C GLY A 281 12.07 19.23 -15.48
N GLU A 282 10.76 18.99 -15.43
CA GLU A 282 9.96 18.96 -14.20
C GLU A 282 9.79 17.55 -13.61
N LEU A 283 10.45 16.55 -14.21
CA LEU A 283 10.35 15.15 -13.81
C LEU A 283 10.81 14.93 -12.36
N SER A 284 11.88 15.62 -11.95
CA SER A 284 12.45 15.50 -10.61
C SER A 284 11.50 16.07 -9.55
N GLU A 285 10.95 17.26 -9.77
CA GLU A 285 10.00 17.90 -8.85
C GLU A 285 8.72 17.09 -8.71
N ARG A 286 8.13 16.66 -9.84
CA ARG A 286 6.97 15.76 -9.83
C ARG A 286 7.24 14.54 -8.96
N GLN A 287 8.40 13.92 -9.15
CA GLN A 287 8.70 12.67 -8.45
C GLN A 287 8.92 12.89 -6.95
N GLN A 288 9.49 14.02 -6.55
CA GLN A 288 9.59 14.41 -5.15
C GLN A 288 8.22 14.64 -4.52
N LYS A 289 7.34 15.42 -5.17
CA LYS A 289 5.98 15.70 -4.67
C LYS A 289 5.13 14.42 -4.60
N LEU A 290 5.18 13.58 -5.63
CA LEU A 290 4.50 12.28 -5.63
C LEU A 290 4.99 11.36 -4.50
N ASN A 291 6.30 11.32 -4.25
CA ASN A 291 6.86 10.55 -3.14
C ASN A 291 6.40 11.07 -1.77
N GLN A 292 6.24 12.38 -1.60
CA GLN A 292 5.69 12.97 -0.36
C GLN A 292 4.23 12.58 -0.17
N PHE A 293 3.42 12.65 -1.24
CA PHE A 293 2.02 12.23 -1.25
C PHE A 293 1.87 10.75 -0.85
N LEU A 294 2.66 9.88 -1.48
CA LEU A 294 2.66 8.44 -1.20
C LEU A 294 3.15 8.10 0.21
N ALA A 295 4.18 8.80 0.70
CA ALA A 295 4.63 8.64 2.07
C ALA A 295 3.54 9.04 3.07
N ARG A 296 2.76 10.09 2.78
CA ARG A 296 1.63 10.51 3.60
C ARG A 296 0.52 9.46 3.61
N LEU A 297 0.17 8.90 2.46
CA LEU A 297 -0.80 7.80 2.39
C LEU A 297 -0.35 6.60 3.24
N GLN A 298 0.92 6.19 3.15
CA GLN A 298 1.41 5.06 3.94
C GLN A 298 1.25 5.32 5.44
N LYS A 299 1.54 6.54 5.90
CA LYS A 299 1.32 6.93 7.29
C LYS A 299 -0.15 6.85 7.68
N LEU A 300 -1.06 7.43 6.89
CA LEU A 300 -2.50 7.36 7.14
C LEU A 300 -3.00 5.90 7.21
N SER A 301 -2.47 5.01 6.38
CA SER A 301 -2.86 3.59 6.41
C SER A 301 -2.51 2.91 7.74
N GLU A 302 -1.37 3.27 8.35
CA GLU A 302 -0.90 2.69 9.60
C GLU A 302 -1.53 3.39 10.82
N GLU A 303 -1.71 4.71 10.76
CA GLU A 303 -2.30 5.51 11.84
C GLU A 303 -3.78 5.17 12.07
N PHE A 304 -4.56 5.03 11.00
CA PHE A 304 -6.00 4.84 11.06
C PHE A 304 -6.46 3.42 10.74
N ASN A 305 -5.53 2.47 10.56
CA ASN A 305 -5.83 1.11 10.10
C ASN A 305 -6.68 1.09 8.80
N LEU A 306 -6.33 1.94 7.84
CA LEU A 306 -7.06 2.09 6.58
C LEU A 306 -6.48 1.18 5.49
N ALA A 307 -7.36 0.66 4.65
CA ALA A 307 -7.00 0.18 3.32
C ALA A 307 -6.89 1.39 2.38
N ILE A 308 -5.81 1.46 1.59
CA ILE A 308 -5.65 2.52 0.59
C ILE A 308 -5.60 1.89 -0.78
N VAL A 309 -6.46 2.35 -1.69
CA VAL A 309 -6.51 1.87 -3.07
C VAL A 309 -6.21 3.02 -4.02
N LEU A 310 -5.19 2.82 -4.86
CA LEU A 310 -4.75 3.78 -5.86
C LEU A 310 -5.03 3.19 -7.24
N THR A 311 -5.64 3.96 -8.13
CA THR A 311 -5.69 3.56 -9.54
C THR A 311 -4.60 4.26 -10.34
N ASN A 312 -4.08 3.57 -11.35
CA ASN A 312 -3.09 4.12 -12.26
C ASN A 312 -3.33 3.66 -13.70
N GLN A 313 -2.94 4.49 -14.67
CA GLN A 313 -3.05 4.18 -16.09
C GLN A 313 -1.68 3.79 -16.66
N VAL A 314 -1.64 2.74 -17.49
CA VAL A 314 -0.44 2.39 -18.26
C VAL A 314 -0.19 3.39 -19.38
N GLN A 315 1.08 3.59 -19.74
CA GLN A 315 1.47 4.39 -20.91
C GLN A 315 2.34 3.53 -21.82
N ALA A 316 2.07 3.57 -23.12
CA ALA A 316 2.86 2.86 -24.12
C ALA A 316 4.31 3.32 -24.10
N ASP A 317 5.24 2.36 -24.13
CA ASP A 317 6.65 2.63 -24.36
C ASP A 317 6.93 2.46 -25.85
N PRO A 318 7.27 3.53 -26.59
CA PRO A 318 7.65 3.36 -27.99
C PRO A 318 8.95 2.56 -28.16
N GLY A 319 9.73 2.34 -27.09
CA GLY A 319 10.97 1.54 -27.12
C GLY A 319 10.84 0.08 -26.68
N VAL A 320 9.65 -0.38 -26.27
CA VAL A 320 9.44 -1.76 -25.76
C VAL A 320 8.19 -2.34 -26.41
N SER A 321 8.21 -3.63 -26.76
CA SER A 321 7.04 -4.31 -27.36
C SER A 321 5.80 -4.20 -26.45
N PRO A 322 4.57 -4.11 -27.01
CA PRO A 322 3.33 -3.93 -26.24
C PRO A 322 3.09 -5.00 -25.16
N GLU A 323 3.76 -6.15 -25.24
CA GLU A 323 3.63 -7.23 -24.25
C GLU A 323 4.24 -6.86 -22.88
N PHE A 324 5.06 -5.82 -22.81
CA PHE A 324 5.72 -5.33 -21.60
C PHE A 324 5.30 -3.91 -21.19
N TYR A 325 3.99 -3.65 -21.05
CA TYR A 325 3.55 -2.46 -20.30
C TYR A 325 3.95 -2.59 -18.82
N THR A 326 5.07 -1.98 -18.44
CA THR A 326 5.43 -1.76 -17.05
C THR A 326 4.76 -0.48 -16.54
N PRO A 327 4.27 -0.42 -15.28
CA PRO A 327 3.89 0.85 -14.68
C PRO A 327 5.13 1.77 -14.70
N ARG A 328 5.04 2.90 -15.43
CA ARG A 328 6.20 3.77 -15.71
C ARG A 328 6.62 4.61 -14.49
N PHE A 329 5.92 4.52 -13.36
CA PHE A 329 6.27 5.24 -12.13
C PHE A 329 6.47 4.32 -10.93
N GLY A 330 7.58 4.58 -10.23
CA GLY A 330 8.18 3.76 -9.19
C GLY A 330 7.42 3.75 -7.86
N LEU A 331 6.23 3.15 -7.85
CA LEU A 331 5.71 2.55 -6.61
C LEU A 331 6.56 1.35 -6.15
N THR A 332 7.51 0.92 -6.99
CA THR A 332 8.58 -0.03 -6.66
C THR A 332 9.44 0.36 -5.45
N GLY A 333 9.46 1.64 -5.06
CA GLY A 333 10.15 2.13 -3.86
C GLY A 333 9.37 2.00 -2.54
N ILE A 334 8.06 1.74 -2.58
CA ILE A 334 7.25 1.54 -1.37
C ILE A 334 7.23 0.05 -1.05
N GLY A 335 7.96 -0.35 0.00
CA GLY A 335 8.11 -1.75 0.41
C GLY A 335 6.81 -2.48 0.79
N ARG A 336 5.68 -1.75 0.92
CA ARG A 336 4.35 -2.26 1.33
C ARG A 336 3.22 -1.98 0.32
N CYS A 337 3.54 -1.88 -0.97
CA CYS A 337 2.53 -1.76 -2.03
C CYS A 337 2.17 -3.14 -2.62
N ASN A 338 0.90 -3.55 -2.50
CA ASN A 338 0.35 -4.65 -3.30
C ASN A 338 0.02 -4.12 -4.70
N VAL A 339 0.54 -4.75 -5.74
CA VAL A 339 0.40 -4.24 -7.11
C VAL A 339 -0.46 -5.19 -7.94
N CYS A 340 -1.59 -4.70 -8.43
CA CYS A 340 -2.60 -5.43 -9.20
C CYS A 340 -2.69 -4.90 -10.62
N ARG A 341 -2.46 -5.76 -11.63
CA ARG A 341 -2.63 -5.41 -13.04
C ARG A 341 -3.99 -5.88 -13.55
N CYS A 342 -4.82 -4.97 -14.07
CA CYS A 342 -6.04 -5.28 -14.81
C CYS A 342 -5.75 -5.32 -16.32
N LEU A 343 -6.09 -6.43 -16.98
CA LEU A 343 -6.03 -6.59 -18.43
C LEU A 343 -7.44 -6.75 -19.02
N ASP A 344 -7.60 -6.26 -20.24
CA ASP A 344 -8.78 -6.56 -21.04
C ASP A 344 -8.70 -8.02 -21.54
N GLY A 345 -9.78 -8.78 -21.37
CA GLY A 345 -9.86 -10.15 -21.85
C GLY A 345 -10.16 -10.15 -23.34
N GLN A 346 -9.14 -10.31 -24.19
CA GLN A 346 -9.39 -10.66 -25.59
C GLN A 346 -9.92 -12.10 -25.63
N ALA A 347 -11.24 -12.25 -25.64
CA ALA A 347 -11.83 -13.43 -26.25
C ALA A 347 -11.60 -13.31 -27.76
N GLY A 348 -11.25 -14.44 -28.40
CA GLY A 348 -11.03 -14.49 -29.84
C GLY A 348 -12.16 -13.83 -30.63
N ARG A 349 -11.83 -13.39 -31.85
CA ARG A 349 -12.52 -12.47 -32.79
C ARG A 349 -14.05 -12.60 -32.98
N TRP A 350 -14.74 -13.48 -32.26
CA TRP A 350 -16.17 -13.78 -32.31
C TRP A 350 -16.80 -14.07 -30.92
N SER A 351 -16.39 -13.43 -29.82
CA SER A 351 -17.26 -13.34 -28.63
C SER A 351 -17.04 -12.08 -27.81
N ARG A 352 -18.13 -11.35 -27.49
CA ARG A 352 -18.15 -10.20 -26.57
C ARG A 352 -18.14 -10.69 -25.11
N SER A 353 -17.06 -11.31 -24.66
CA SER A 353 -16.93 -11.71 -23.24
C SER A 353 -16.36 -10.57 -22.39
N ARG A 354 -17.16 -10.05 -21.45
CA ARG A 354 -16.83 -8.95 -20.51
C ARG A 354 -15.96 -9.44 -19.34
N SER A 355 -14.82 -10.07 -19.61
CA SER A 355 -13.93 -10.58 -18.55
C SER A 355 -12.63 -9.77 -18.48
N CYS A 356 -12.32 -9.18 -17.32
CA CYS A 356 -11.01 -8.56 -17.07
C CYS A 356 -10.14 -9.51 -16.25
N LEU A 357 -8.88 -9.66 -16.64
CA LEU A 357 -7.94 -10.55 -15.97
C LEU A 357 -7.06 -9.76 -15.00
N CYS A 358 -6.96 -10.21 -13.75
CA CYS A 358 -6.17 -9.54 -12.72
C CYS A 358 -4.91 -10.34 -12.38
N TYR A 359 -3.78 -9.65 -12.18
CA TYR A 359 -2.51 -10.25 -11.74
C TYR A 359 -1.90 -9.51 -10.56
N SER A 360 -1.47 -10.25 -9.52
CA SER A 360 -0.63 -9.72 -8.45
C SER A 360 0.85 -9.73 -8.86
N TYR A 361 1.43 -8.54 -9.04
CA TYR A 361 2.81 -8.36 -9.51
C TYR A 361 3.84 -8.34 -8.35
N ARG A 362 3.44 -7.85 -7.17
CA ARG A 362 4.26 -7.79 -5.96
C ARG A 362 3.34 -7.85 -4.76
N SER A 363 3.44 -8.93 -3.97
CA SER A 363 2.76 -9.07 -2.69
C SER A 363 3.72 -9.71 -1.69
N PRO A 364 3.87 -9.18 -0.46
CA PRO A 364 4.70 -9.79 0.57
C PRO A 364 4.28 -11.23 0.90
N LYS A 365 3.00 -11.58 0.71
CA LYS A 365 2.44 -12.89 1.04
C LYS A 365 2.73 -13.97 -0.02
N ARG A 366 3.22 -13.64 -1.22
CA ARG A 366 3.36 -14.61 -2.32
C ARG A 366 4.66 -14.48 -3.10
N SER A 367 5.32 -15.61 -3.35
CA SER A 367 6.49 -15.68 -4.22
C SER A 367 6.09 -15.49 -5.69
N ARG A 368 6.89 -14.72 -6.45
CA ARG A 368 6.69 -14.41 -7.88
C ARG A 368 6.38 -15.64 -8.74
N HIS A 369 6.93 -16.80 -8.39
CA HIS A 369 6.79 -18.06 -9.13
C HIS A 369 5.39 -18.70 -9.04
N ARG A 370 4.61 -18.50 -7.98
CA ARG A 370 3.24 -19.06 -7.88
C ARG A 370 2.21 -18.21 -8.63
N ALA A 371 2.36 -16.88 -8.64
CA ALA A 371 1.48 -15.97 -9.40
C ALA A 371 1.53 -16.26 -10.91
N TYR A 372 2.72 -16.54 -11.46
CA TYR A 372 2.91 -16.88 -12.88
C TYR A 372 2.39 -18.28 -13.27
N ARG A 373 2.43 -19.26 -12.34
CA ARG A 373 1.92 -20.62 -12.59
C ARG A 373 0.39 -20.71 -12.56
N GLN A 374 -0.29 -19.93 -11.72
CA GLN A 374 -1.75 -19.81 -11.79
C GLN A 374 -2.19 -19.05 -13.06
N ALA A 375 -1.45 -17.99 -13.44
CA ALA A 375 -1.65 -17.26 -14.70
C ALA A 375 -1.59 -18.15 -15.96
N SER A 376 -0.57 -19.02 -16.04
CA SER A 376 -0.37 -19.92 -17.19
C SER A 376 -1.30 -21.13 -17.22
N ARG A 377 -1.93 -21.50 -16.09
CA ARG A 377 -3.05 -22.45 -16.05
C ARG A 377 -4.37 -21.80 -16.50
N PHE A 378 -4.60 -20.54 -16.16
CA PHE A 378 -5.77 -19.78 -16.59
C PHE A 378 -5.77 -19.49 -18.10
N ALA A 379 -4.62 -19.11 -18.67
CA ALA A 379 -4.48 -18.93 -20.12
C ALA A 379 -4.69 -20.23 -20.92
N ARG A 380 -4.50 -21.41 -20.29
CA ARG A 380 -4.81 -22.72 -20.88
C ARG A 380 -6.28 -23.11 -20.75
N TYR A 381 -6.96 -22.68 -19.69
CA TYR A 381 -8.40 -22.90 -19.53
C TYR A 381 -9.25 -21.99 -20.42
N ALA A 382 -8.77 -20.79 -20.77
CA ALA A 382 -9.43 -19.91 -21.74
C ALA A 382 -9.26 -20.35 -23.21
N ARG A 383 -8.56 -21.47 -23.48
CA ARG A 383 -8.37 -22.06 -24.83
C ARG A 383 -9.04 -23.43 -24.99
N ARG A 384 -9.97 -23.81 -24.12
CA ARG A 384 -10.79 -25.02 -24.30
C ARG A 384 -12.27 -24.68 -24.23
#